data_AF-A0A947TKP9-F1
#
_entry.id   AF-A0A947TKP9-F1
#
_cell.length_a   1.000
_cell.length_b   1.000
_cell.length_c   1.000
_cell.angle_alpha   90.00
_cell.angle_beta   90.00
_cell.angle_gamma   90.00
#
_symmetry.space_group_name_H-M   'P 1'
#
loop_
_entity.id
_entity.type
_entity.pdbx_description
1 polymer ?
#
loop_
_entity_poly.entity_id
_entity_poly.type
_entity_poly.pdbx_seq_one_letter_code
_entity_poly.pdbx_strand_id
1 'polypeptide(L)'
;MAEVYPSDNELLNIINDTETGVEYIATGKAPYYLEFRKLLYRLILAARLANDLRVFDEGGLDIGVKGGAFWLGTTLVEYSGSSGNTLADDKSNIYIYLDANGNLVTDEYSGFPDMATTPHLRLAIVTTSGGDITSITDARCNFYVPSGGA
;
A
#
# COMPACT_ATOMS: atom_id res chain seq x y z
N MET A 1 -9.56 10.39 17.32
CA MET A 1 -8.48 10.34 18.31
C MET A 1 -7.29 11.03 17.66
N ALA A 2 -6.75 12.10 18.25
CA ALA A 2 -5.57 12.76 17.71
C ALA A 2 -4.32 12.06 18.25
N GLU A 3 -3.31 11.87 17.40
CA GLU A 3 -2.01 11.40 17.86
C GLU A 3 -1.40 12.43 18.81
N VAL A 4 -0.83 11.94 19.92
CA VAL A 4 -0.10 12.79 20.86
C VAL A 4 1.34 12.85 20.39
N TYR A 5 1.79 14.04 20.00
CA TYR A 5 3.19 14.27 19.67
C TYR A 5 4.04 14.36 20.96
N PRO A 6 5.32 13.96 20.90
CA PRO A 6 6.29 14.32 21.94
C PRO A 6 6.35 15.84 22.11
N SER A 7 6.78 16.30 23.28
CA SER A 7 6.98 17.73 23.52
C SER A 7 8.06 18.31 22.60
N ASP A 8 8.02 19.61 22.35
CA ASP A 8 9.03 20.30 21.55
C ASP A 8 10.46 20.04 22.06
N ASN A 9 10.63 19.99 23.39
CA ASN A 9 11.92 19.71 23.99
C ASN A 9 12.39 18.27 23.72
N GLU A 10 11.49 17.29 23.67
CA GLU A 10 11.83 15.92 23.28
C GLU A 10 12.21 15.87 21.81
N LEU A 11 11.40 16.44 20.91
CA LEU A 11 11.68 16.47 19.47
C LEU A 11 13.04 17.09 19.14
N LEU A 12 13.43 18.16 19.83
CA LEU A 12 14.72 18.82 19.63
C LEU A 12 15.93 17.98 20.09
N ASN A 13 15.72 16.99 20.96
CA ASN A 13 16.76 16.12 21.51
C ASN A 13 16.80 14.72 20.87
N ILE A 14 15.83 14.37 20.02
CA ILE A 14 15.86 13.13 19.24
C ILE A 14 16.87 13.28 18.09
N ILE A 15 17.75 12.28 17.94
CA ILE A 15 18.77 12.25 16.89
C ILE A 15 18.40 11.23 15.81
N ASN A 16 17.68 10.18 16.18
CA ASN A 16 17.12 9.18 15.28
C ASN A 16 15.91 8.49 15.91
N ASP A 17 15.06 7.91 15.07
CA ASP A 17 14.10 6.90 15.47
C ASP A 17 14.77 5.52 15.49
N THR A 18 14.73 4.84 16.64
CA THR A 18 15.48 3.58 16.83
C THR A 18 14.85 2.39 16.11
N GLU A 19 13.57 2.47 15.77
CA GLU A 19 12.83 1.39 15.12
C GLU A 19 13.06 1.40 13.60
N THR A 20 12.96 2.57 12.97
CA THR A 20 13.11 2.76 11.53
C THR A 20 14.54 3.16 11.12
N GLY A 21 15.36 3.64 12.05
CA GLY A 21 16.71 4.15 11.78
C GLY A 21 16.74 5.50 11.05
N VAL A 22 15.59 6.18 10.95
CA VAL A 22 15.48 7.51 10.33
C VAL A 22 16.10 8.55 11.26
N GLU A 23 17.07 9.31 10.75
CA GLU A 23 17.74 10.37 11.50
C GLU A 23 16.95 11.68 11.44
N TYR A 24 16.92 12.39 12.57
CA TYR A 24 16.41 13.75 12.65
C TYR A 24 17.54 14.73 12.29
N ILE A 25 17.16 15.86 11.69
CA ILE A 25 18.13 16.92 11.37
C ILE A 25 18.53 17.60 12.68
N ALA A 26 19.80 17.48 13.07
CA ALA A 26 20.28 18.16 14.27
C ALA A 26 20.14 19.69 14.17
N THR A 27 19.78 20.32 15.28
CA THR A 27 19.62 21.76 15.40
C THR A 27 20.89 22.50 14.95
N GLY A 28 20.73 23.51 14.10
CA GLY A 28 21.84 24.33 13.60
C GLY A 28 22.69 23.72 12.49
N LYS A 29 22.28 22.58 11.89
CA LYS A 29 22.98 21.99 10.74
C LYS A 29 22.82 22.80 9.45
N ALA A 30 23.92 22.93 8.71
CA ALA A 30 23.96 23.50 7.37
C ALA A 30 24.86 22.65 6.45
N PRO A 31 24.55 22.53 5.13
CA PRO A 31 23.37 23.07 4.46
C PRO A 31 22.11 22.24 4.73
N TYR A 32 21.04 22.90 5.20
CA TYR A 32 19.79 22.24 5.63
C TYR A 32 19.20 21.31 4.55
N TYR A 33 19.28 21.72 3.29
CA TYR A 33 18.70 20.97 2.18
C TYR A 33 19.34 19.59 1.95
N LEU A 34 20.64 19.43 2.23
CA LEU A 34 21.30 18.13 2.14
C LEU A 34 20.80 17.20 3.25
N GLU A 35 20.72 17.70 4.47
CA GLU A 35 20.25 16.93 5.62
C GLU A 35 18.76 16.55 5.47
N PHE A 36 17.93 17.46 4.95
CA PHE A 36 16.55 17.16 4.61
C PHE A 36 16.43 16.06 3.54
N ARG A 37 17.25 16.09 2.49
CA ARG A 37 17.26 15.02 1.47
C ARG A 37 17.67 13.67 2.04
N LYS A 38 18.62 13.63 2.99
CA LYS A 38 19.03 12.38 3.66
C LYS A 38 17.89 11.81 4.52
N LEU A 39 17.24 12.66 5.32
CA LEU A 39 16.09 12.27 6.14
C LEU A 39 14.98 11.71 5.25
N LEU A 40 14.60 12.44 4.20
CA LEU A 40 13.56 12.02 3.27
C LEU A 40 13.92 10.70 2.57
N TYR A 41 15.17 10.53 2.15
CA TYR A 41 15.64 9.29 1.54
C TYR A 41 15.48 8.08 2.47
N ARG A 42 15.87 8.21 3.75
CA ARG A 42 15.73 7.13 4.73
C ARG A 42 14.27 6.85 5.07
N LEU A 43 13.46 7.89 5.21
CA LEU A 43 12.02 7.74 5.42
C LEU A 43 11.36 6.97 4.28
N ILE A 44 11.69 7.31 3.03
CA ILE A 44 11.18 6.59 1.84
C ILE A 44 11.66 5.14 1.82
N LEU A 45 12.90 4.88 2.24
CA LEU A 45 13.43 3.52 2.33
C LEU A 45 12.63 2.69 3.35
N ALA A 46 12.35 3.25 4.53
CA ALA A 46 11.56 2.61 5.57
C ALA A 46 10.09 2.39 5.13
N ALA A 47 9.52 3.34 4.40
CA ALA A 47 8.14 3.26 3.91
C ALA A 47 7.96 2.42 2.63
N ARG A 48 9.04 1.95 2.00
CA ARG A 48 9.00 1.33 0.67
C ARG A 48 8.07 0.11 0.63
N LEU A 49 8.26 -0.84 1.54
CA LEU A 49 7.45 -2.07 1.59
C LEU A 49 5.98 -1.80 1.88
N ALA A 50 5.67 -0.80 2.72
CA ALA A 50 4.28 -0.42 3.00
C ALA A 50 3.56 0.13 1.76
N ASN A 51 4.32 0.59 0.76
CA ASN A 51 3.79 1.13 -0.48
C ASN A 51 3.67 0.08 -1.60
N ASP A 52 4.21 -1.12 -1.42
CA ASP A 52 4.13 -2.20 -2.40
C ASP A 52 2.68 -2.67 -2.59
N LEU A 53 2.30 -2.95 -3.84
CA LEU A 53 0.95 -3.44 -4.20
C LEU A 53 -0.21 -2.51 -3.81
N ARG A 54 0.09 -1.26 -3.42
CA ARG A 54 -0.93 -0.28 -3.03
C ARG A 54 -1.78 0.12 -4.23
N VAL A 55 -3.10 0.07 -4.07
CA VAL A 55 -4.07 0.62 -5.01
C VAL A 55 -4.19 2.13 -4.80
N PHE A 56 -4.24 2.90 -5.87
CA PHE A 56 -4.42 4.36 -5.82
C PHE A 56 -5.36 4.83 -6.94
N ASP A 57 -6.03 5.93 -6.66
CA ASP A 57 -6.93 6.61 -7.59
C ASP A 57 -6.12 7.39 -8.66
N GLU A 58 -6.46 7.19 -9.93
CA GLU A 58 -5.89 7.92 -11.08
C GLU A 58 -6.82 9.02 -11.62
N GLY A 59 -8.02 9.13 -11.06
CA GLY A 59 -9.09 10.05 -11.42
C GLY A 59 -10.23 9.35 -12.16
N GLY A 60 -11.47 9.79 -11.90
CA GLY A 60 -12.66 9.19 -12.51
C GLY A 60 -12.85 7.76 -12.02
N LEU A 61 -13.00 6.80 -12.94
CA LEU A 61 -13.17 5.39 -12.61
C LEU A 61 -11.87 4.58 -12.71
N ASP A 62 -10.72 5.22 -12.97
CA ASP A 62 -9.46 4.52 -13.18
C ASP A 62 -8.67 4.36 -11.88
N ILE A 63 -8.17 3.14 -11.65
CA ILE A 63 -7.20 2.86 -10.59
C ILE A 63 -5.84 2.46 -11.16
N GLY A 64 -4.80 2.82 -10.41
CA GLY A 64 -3.46 2.30 -10.54
C GLY A 64 -3.10 1.39 -9.38
N VAL A 65 -2.17 0.47 -9.60
CA VAL A 65 -1.64 -0.44 -8.58
C VAL A 65 -0.12 -0.40 -8.61
N LYS A 66 0.52 -0.15 -7.47
CA LYS A 66 1.98 -0.16 -7.36
C LYS A 66 2.54 -1.57 -7.55
N GLY A 67 3.75 -1.67 -8.07
CA GLY A 67 4.47 -2.95 -8.13
C GLY A 67 4.81 -3.47 -6.73
N GLY A 68 5.19 -4.74 -6.67
CA GLY A 68 5.56 -5.44 -5.44
C GLY A 68 5.58 -6.94 -5.66
N ALA A 69 5.63 -7.70 -4.57
CA ALA A 69 5.60 -9.16 -4.63
C ALA A 69 4.91 -9.77 -3.40
N PHE A 70 4.44 -11.00 -3.54
CA PHE A 70 3.87 -11.76 -2.44
C PHE A 70 4.23 -13.24 -2.53
N TRP A 71 4.13 -13.94 -1.40
CA TRP A 71 4.37 -15.37 -1.35
C TRP A 71 3.06 -16.15 -1.46
N LEU A 72 3.03 -17.06 -2.42
CA LEU A 72 2.01 -18.10 -2.53
C LEU A 72 2.66 -19.45 -2.17
N GLY A 73 2.44 -19.92 -0.95
CA GLY A 73 3.17 -21.05 -0.41
C GLY A 73 4.69 -20.79 -0.42
N THR A 74 5.43 -21.49 -1.29
CA THR A 74 6.88 -21.35 -1.47
C THR A 74 7.27 -20.63 -2.77
N THR A 75 6.31 -20.07 -3.49
CA THR A 75 6.54 -19.36 -4.75
C THR A 75 6.44 -17.87 -4.51
N LEU A 76 7.47 -17.12 -4.89
CA LEU A 76 7.42 -15.66 -4.94
C LEU A 76 6.74 -15.25 -6.25
N VAL A 77 5.63 -14.52 -6.14
CA VAL A 77 4.89 -13.95 -7.28
C VAL A 77 5.18 -12.47 -7.32
N GLU A 78 5.76 -12.01 -8.42
CA GLU A 78 6.08 -10.60 -8.65
C GLU A 78 5.00 -9.93 -9.50
N TYR A 79 4.73 -8.66 -9.21
CA TYR A 79 3.79 -7.83 -9.95
C TYR A 79 4.44 -6.49 -10.28
N SER A 80 4.48 -6.13 -11.56
CA SER A 80 5.16 -4.91 -12.03
C SER A 80 4.42 -3.61 -11.68
N GLY A 81 3.16 -3.71 -11.26
CA GLY A 81 2.24 -2.58 -11.21
C GLY A 81 1.45 -2.43 -12.51
N SER A 82 0.34 -1.70 -12.43
CA SER A 82 -0.49 -1.32 -13.59
C SER A 82 -1.12 0.05 -13.38
N SER A 83 -1.68 0.60 -14.47
CA SER A 83 -2.36 1.89 -14.55
C SER A 83 -3.48 1.81 -15.59
N GLY A 84 -4.48 2.68 -15.50
CA GLY A 84 -5.60 2.77 -16.43
C GLY A 84 -6.57 1.59 -16.32
N ASN A 85 -6.72 1.03 -15.12
CA ASN A 85 -7.67 -0.06 -14.89
C ASN A 85 -9.04 0.55 -14.58
N THR A 86 -9.88 0.68 -15.60
CA THR A 86 -11.21 1.28 -15.47
C THR A 86 -12.17 0.35 -14.72
N LEU A 87 -12.77 0.88 -13.66
CA LEU A 87 -13.77 0.20 -12.85
C LEU A 87 -15.20 0.47 -13.35
N ALA A 88 -16.14 -0.37 -12.95
CA ALA A 88 -17.56 -0.11 -13.18
C ALA A 88 -18.08 1.03 -12.29
N ASP A 89 -19.07 1.77 -12.78
CA ASP A 89 -19.70 2.87 -12.04
C ASP A 89 -20.83 2.39 -11.11
N ASP A 90 -21.18 3.24 -10.14
CA ASP A 90 -22.25 3.07 -9.16
C ASP A 90 -22.18 1.72 -8.43
N LYS A 91 -20.97 1.33 -8.01
CA LYS A 91 -20.72 0.12 -7.24
C LYS A 91 -20.35 0.45 -5.81
N SER A 92 -21.10 -0.14 -4.86
CA SER A 92 -20.77 -0.02 -3.44
C SER A 92 -19.44 -0.68 -3.09
N ASN A 93 -19.11 -1.81 -3.72
CA ASN A 93 -17.87 -2.54 -3.48
C ASN A 93 -17.38 -3.22 -4.76
N ILE A 94 -16.16 -2.90 -5.17
CA ILE A 94 -15.39 -3.61 -6.19
C ILE A 94 -14.15 -4.19 -5.50
N TYR A 95 -13.92 -5.49 -5.67
CA TYR A 95 -12.91 -6.22 -4.91
C TYR A 95 -11.67 -6.41 -5.77
N ILE A 96 -10.59 -5.71 -5.40
CA ILE A 96 -9.34 -5.69 -6.16
C ILE A 96 -8.35 -6.68 -5.53
N TYR A 97 -7.86 -7.62 -6.33
CA TYR A 97 -6.90 -8.63 -5.87
C TYR A 97 -5.95 -9.07 -6.98
N LEU A 98 -4.83 -9.68 -6.60
CA LEU A 98 -3.96 -10.42 -7.53
C LEU A 98 -4.27 -11.91 -7.43
N ASP A 99 -4.51 -12.56 -8.56
CA ASP A 99 -4.65 -14.02 -8.60
C ASP A 99 -3.33 -14.74 -8.31
N ALA A 100 -3.36 -16.08 -8.23
CA ALA A 100 -2.18 -16.91 -7.99
C ALA A 100 -1.05 -16.75 -9.03
N ASN A 101 -1.35 -16.21 -10.21
CA ASN A 101 -0.39 -15.96 -11.28
C ASN A 101 0.12 -14.50 -11.29
N GLY A 102 -0.38 -13.65 -10.38
CA GLY A 102 -0.04 -12.23 -10.33
C GLY A 102 -0.84 -11.36 -11.29
N ASN A 103 -1.97 -11.83 -11.82
CA ASN A 103 -2.85 -11.00 -12.65
C ASN A 103 -3.77 -10.16 -11.77
N LEU A 104 -3.95 -8.89 -12.14
CA LEU A 104 -4.91 -8.02 -11.49
C LEU A 104 -6.34 -8.42 -11.87
N VAL A 105 -7.17 -8.59 -10.84
CA VAL A 105 -8.60 -8.83 -10.97
C VAL A 105 -9.36 -7.68 -10.34
N THR A 106 -10.35 -7.16 -11.07
CA THR A 106 -11.18 -6.00 -10.72
C THR A 106 -12.66 -6.38 -10.79
N ASP A 107 -13.03 -7.43 -10.08
CA ASP A 107 -14.35 -8.04 -10.23
C ASP A 107 -15.39 -7.46 -9.26
N GLU A 108 -16.64 -7.54 -9.70
CA GLU A 108 -17.81 -7.22 -8.91
C GLU A 108 -18.32 -8.48 -8.21
N TYR A 109 -18.08 -8.58 -6.90
CA TYR A 109 -18.56 -9.67 -6.07
C TYR A 109 -19.37 -9.12 -4.88
N SER A 110 -20.00 -10.01 -4.11
CA SER A 110 -20.51 -9.68 -2.78
C SER A 110 -19.39 -9.68 -1.71
N GLY A 111 -18.19 -10.13 -2.07
CA GLY A 111 -17.03 -10.30 -1.18
C GLY A 111 -15.80 -10.80 -1.93
N PHE A 112 -14.62 -10.73 -1.33
CA PHE A 112 -13.46 -11.47 -1.84
C PHE A 112 -13.77 -12.97 -1.92
N PRO A 113 -13.25 -13.70 -2.93
CA PRO A 113 -13.31 -15.16 -2.94
C PRO A 113 -12.72 -15.79 -1.67
N ASP A 114 -13.02 -17.06 -1.44
CA ASP A 114 -12.34 -17.83 -0.40
C ASP A 114 -10.91 -18.15 -0.85
N MET A 115 -9.92 -17.70 -0.07
CA MET A 115 -8.49 -17.95 -0.36
C MET A 115 -8.13 -19.42 -0.28
N ALA A 116 -8.92 -20.26 0.41
CA ALA A 116 -8.70 -21.70 0.47
C ALA A 116 -8.96 -22.40 -0.88
N THR A 117 -9.97 -21.94 -1.62
CA THR A 117 -10.35 -22.51 -2.93
C THR A 117 -9.81 -21.73 -4.10
N THR A 118 -9.53 -20.45 -3.90
CA THR A 118 -9.04 -19.54 -4.94
C THR A 118 -7.91 -18.72 -4.34
N PRO A 119 -6.66 -19.21 -4.34
CA PRO A 119 -5.55 -18.46 -3.76
C PRO A 119 -5.34 -17.13 -4.47
N HIS A 120 -5.36 -16.03 -3.72
CA HIS A 120 -5.17 -14.66 -4.20
C HIS A 120 -4.63 -13.77 -3.08
N LEU A 121 -4.05 -12.63 -3.46
CA LEU A 121 -3.70 -11.56 -2.54
C LEU A 121 -4.72 -10.41 -2.66
N ARG A 122 -5.41 -10.13 -1.57
CA ARG A 122 -6.35 -9.00 -1.47
C ARG A 122 -5.59 -7.68 -1.48
N LEU A 123 -6.05 -6.72 -2.27
CA LEU A 123 -5.42 -5.39 -2.36
C LEU A 123 -6.31 -4.30 -1.79
N ALA A 124 -7.54 -4.16 -2.31
CA ALA A 124 -8.43 -3.09 -1.88
C ALA A 124 -9.90 -3.41 -2.14
N ILE A 125 -10.77 -2.66 -1.48
CA ILE A 125 -12.19 -2.56 -1.80
C ILE A 125 -12.46 -1.12 -2.25
N VAL A 126 -12.98 -0.95 -3.47
CA VAL A 126 -13.22 0.36 -4.07
C VAL A 126 -14.72 0.62 -4.18
N THR A 127 -15.14 1.85 -3.87
CA THR A 127 -16.52 2.32 -4.05
C THR A 127 -16.56 3.40 -5.14
N THR A 128 -17.42 3.24 -6.12
CA THR A 128 -17.61 4.18 -7.23
C THR A 128 -19.03 4.75 -7.22
N SER A 129 -19.18 6.02 -7.61
CA SER A 129 -20.49 6.61 -7.90
C SER A 129 -20.37 7.86 -8.75
N GLY A 130 -21.29 8.04 -9.68
CA GLY A 130 -21.38 9.25 -10.50
C GLY A 130 -20.16 9.48 -11.39
N GLY A 131 -19.52 8.39 -11.84
CA GLY A 131 -18.34 8.42 -12.71
C GLY A 131 -17.03 8.70 -11.97
N ASP A 132 -16.99 8.57 -10.65
CA ASP A 132 -15.80 8.83 -9.83
C ASP A 132 -15.61 7.79 -8.72
N ILE A 133 -14.37 7.66 -8.23
CA ILE A 133 -14.03 6.86 -7.07
C ILE A 133 -14.28 7.67 -5.80
N THR A 134 -15.14 7.15 -4.93
CA THR A 134 -15.51 7.84 -3.68
C THR A 134 -14.73 7.32 -2.47
N SER A 135 -14.24 6.08 -2.52
CA SER A 135 -13.36 5.54 -1.49
C SER A 135 -12.52 4.37 -2.00
N ILE A 136 -11.33 4.22 -1.41
CA ILE A 136 -10.47 3.04 -1.54
C ILE A 136 -10.13 2.58 -0.12
N THR A 137 -10.61 1.40 0.24
CA THR A 137 -10.29 0.75 1.52
C THR A 137 -9.17 -0.24 1.29
N ASP A 138 -8.04 -0.05 1.99
CA ASP A 138 -6.92 -0.98 1.95
C ASP A 138 -7.30 -2.33 2.56
N ALA A 139 -7.10 -3.41 1.81
CA ALA A 139 -7.40 -4.78 2.22
C ALA A 139 -6.16 -5.68 2.23
N ARG A 140 -4.96 -5.09 2.06
CA ARG A 140 -3.69 -5.81 2.08
C ARG A 140 -3.46 -6.40 3.48
N CYS A 141 -3.05 -7.67 3.53
CA CYS A 141 -2.64 -8.34 4.77
C CYS A 141 -1.18 -8.78 4.69
N ASN A 142 -0.58 -9.12 5.85
CA ASN A 142 0.80 -9.62 5.92
C ASN A 142 0.94 -10.86 5.00
N PHE A 143 1.94 -10.81 4.11
CA PHE A 143 2.03 -11.44 2.78
C PHE A 143 2.07 -12.98 2.65
N TYR A 144 1.35 -13.74 3.49
CA TYR A 144 1.27 -15.20 3.37
C TYR A 144 -0.11 -15.64 2.88
N VAL A 145 -0.17 -16.08 1.61
CA VAL A 145 -1.35 -16.78 1.06
C VAL A 145 -1.07 -18.29 1.12
N PRO A 146 -1.88 -19.08 1.84
CA PRO A 146 -1.76 -20.52 1.80
C PRO A 146 -1.92 -21.01 0.36
N SER A 147 -0.99 -21.83 -0.14
CA SER A 147 -1.28 -22.62 -1.33
C SER A 147 -2.44 -23.55 -0.96
N GLY A 148 -3.58 -23.44 -1.64
CA GLY A 148 -4.75 -24.29 -1.39
C GLY A 148 -4.33 -25.74 -1.09
N GLY A 149 -4.75 -26.26 0.06
CA GLY A 149 -4.22 -27.52 0.60
C GLY A 149 -4.82 -28.75 -0.07
N ALA A 150 -3.94 -29.62 -0.58
CA ALA A 150 -4.07 -31.03 -0.98
C ALA A 150 -5.13 -31.39 -2.04
#